data_AF-A0A928EBE8-F1
#
_entry.id   AF-A0A928EBE8-F1
#
_cell.length_a   1.000
_cell.length_b   1.000
_cell.length_c   1.000
_cell.angle_alpha   90.00
_cell.angle_beta   90.00
_cell.angle_gamma   90.00
#
_symmetry.space_group_name_H-M   'P 1'
#
loop_
_entity.id
_entity.type
_entity.pdbx_description
1 polymer ?
#
loop_
_entity_poly.entity_id
_entity_poly.type
_entity_poly.pdbx_seq_one_letter_code
_entity_poly.pdbx_strand_id
1 'polypeptide(L)'
;MSFAKKAFKAIDKNPIGHKLAVARRGALDALADPSVVTKAPYRFIDRSHGSESMCMILAGYKPTLWNDVFARLAASLPSGFDVCVLSSGLFDERLDRIAEEHGWSYLSTEVNQLANIQNKAIELHPSATWIYKVDEDIFVTDGLFNGLREGLERVSETTCWRPAFAAPLLNVNTYTSIRLLELVGLTEDFQAQGLCEVAYTDGITHNIGLLEDPRVSKYMWGESQEVLADIDVLARALALQPFSFSLCPGRFSIGVILFSRATWEAFDHFPVNSRKNGLGDDEEHVATFACLTGHPILVCENLLAGHLGYGPQTEDMLAYHEAHPDVFAFKGDMR
;
A
#
# COMPACT_ATOMS: atom_id res chain seq x y z
N MET A 1 17.17 -34.08 -7.09
CA MET A 1 15.99 -33.41 -6.47
C MET A 1 15.57 -34.20 -5.24
N SER A 2 15.83 -33.67 -4.04
CA SER A 2 15.61 -34.39 -2.78
C SER A 2 14.13 -34.67 -2.51
N PHE A 3 13.85 -35.89 -2.04
CA PHE A 3 12.55 -36.43 -1.63
C PHE A 3 11.77 -35.47 -0.69
N ALA A 4 12.48 -34.63 0.06
CA ALA A 4 11.91 -33.60 0.95
C ALA A 4 11.07 -32.54 0.19
N LYS A 5 11.43 -32.17 -1.05
CA LYS A 5 10.69 -31.19 -1.85
C LYS A 5 9.34 -31.72 -2.37
N LYS A 6 9.21 -33.04 -2.53
CA LYS A 6 7.93 -33.68 -2.93
C LYS A 6 6.99 -33.86 -1.74
N ALA A 7 7.52 -34.14 -0.55
CA ALA A 7 6.71 -34.28 0.67
C ALA A 7 6.10 -32.93 1.12
N PHE A 8 6.84 -31.82 0.98
CA PHE A 8 6.33 -30.49 1.34
C PHE A 8 5.17 -30.03 0.44
N LYS A 9 5.25 -30.31 -0.86
CA LYS A 9 4.20 -29.96 -1.84
C LYS A 9 2.90 -30.76 -1.69
N ALA A 10 2.92 -31.88 -0.96
CA ALA A 10 1.77 -32.74 -0.74
C ALA A 10 0.97 -32.35 0.53
N ILE A 11 1.64 -31.75 1.52
CA ILE A 11 1.01 -31.32 2.79
C ILE A 11 0.21 -30.03 2.60
N ASP A 12 0.67 -29.15 1.70
CA ASP A 12 0.05 -27.84 1.41
C ASP A 12 -1.31 -27.95 0.69
N LYS A 13 -1.59 -29.07 0.02
CA LYS A 13 -2.87 -29.32 -0.68
C LYS A 13 -3.93 -29.99 0.20
N ASN A 14 -3.62 -30.26 1.47
CA ASN A 14 -4.55 -30.91 2.39
C ASN A 14 -5.14 -29.87 3.37
N PRO A 15 -6.46 -29.65 3.40
CA PRO A 15 -7.10 -28.68 4.30
C PRO A 15 -6.77 -28.90 5.79
N ILE A 16 -6.50 -30.15 6.18
CA ILE A 16 -6.08 -30.51 7.55
C ILE A 16 -4.59 -30.17 7.77
N GLY A 17 -3.76 -30.35 6.74
CA GLY A 17 -2.33 -29.97 6.75
C GLY A 17 -2.12 -28.47 6.85
N HIS A 18 -2.93 -27.68 6.13
CA HIS A 18 -2.94 -26.22 6.22
C HIS A 18 -3.39 -25.75 7.61
N LYS A 19 -4.47 -26.32 8.17
CA LYS A 19 -4.92 -26.01 9.54
C LYS A 19 -3.88 -26.38 10.60
N LEU A 20 -3.18 -27.52 10.45
CA LEU A 20 -2.08 -27.88 11.34
C LEU A 20 -0.86 -26.96 11.17
N ALA A 21 -0.56 -26.50 9.96
CA ALA A 21 0.52 -25.55 9.70
C ALA A 21 0.22 -24.17 10.30
N VAL A 22 -1.02 -23.69 10.21
CA VAL A 22 -1.51 -22.45 10.84
C VAL A 22 -1.52 -22.58 12.37
N ALA A 23 -2.02 -23.69 12.92
CA ALA A 23 -1.99 -23.95 14.36
C ALA A 23 -0.57 -24.12 14.92
N ARG A 24 0.33 -24.74 14.14
CA ARG A 24 1.76 -24.88 14.50
C ARG A 24 2.53 -23.57 14.31
N ARG A 25 2.13 -22.69 13.38
CA ARG A 25 2.54 -21.28 13.33
C ARG A 25 2.14 -20.60 14.64
N GLY A 26 0.85 -20.57 14.97
CA GLY A 26 0.34 -19.94 16.19
C GLY A 26 0.98 -20.44 17.50
N ALA A 27 1.32 -21.73 17.58
CA ALA A 27 2.02 -22.30 18.74
C ALA A 27 3.53 -22.00 18.79
N LEU A 28 4.17 -21.82 17.62
CA LEU A 28 5.57 -21.37 17.54
C LEU A 28 5.67 -19.84 17.67
N ASP A 29 4.63 -19.09 17.32
CA ASP A 29 4.57 -17.62 17.36
C ASP A 29 4.59 -17.06 18.80
N ALA A 30 4.19 -17.86 19.79
CA ALA A 30 4.23 -17.52 21.22
C ALA A 30 5.64 -17.52 21.86
N LEU A 31 6.72 -17.77 21.10
CA LEU A 31 8.05 -18.12 21.64
C LEU A 31 9.20 -17.14 21.31
N ALA A 32 8.94 -15.97 20.72
CA ALA A 32 9.99 -14.97 20.50
C ALA A 32 9.49 -13.57 20.94
N ASP A 33 10.34 -12.85 21.67
CA ASP A 33 9.99 -11.60 22.35
C ASP A 33 9.98 -10.41 21.36
N PRO A 34 8.81 -9.81 21.05
CA PRO A 34 8.73 -8.63 20.19
C PRO A 34 9.48 -7.41 20.74
N SER A 35 9.78 -7.39 22.05
CA SER A 35 10.50 -6.29 22.68
C SER A 35 11.92 -6.10 22.16
N VAL A 36 12.52 -7.13 21.55
CA VAL A 36 13.82 -7.04 20.88
C VAL A 36 13.75 -6.14 19.64
N VAL A 37 12.65 -6.23 18.89
CA VAL A 37 12.44 -5.43 17.66
C VAL A 37 12.13 -3.98 18.02
N THR A 38 11.24 -3.75 19.00
CA THR A 38 10.81 -2.40 19.38
C THR A 38 11.90 -1.58 20.08
N LYS A 39 12.88 -2.25 20.70
CA LYS A 39 14.06 -1.63 21.33
C LYS A 39 15.28 -1.56 20.42
N ALA A 40 15.19 -2.09 19.20
CA ALA A 40 16.31 -2.06 18.27
C ALA A 40 16.72 -0.61 17.95
N PRO A 41 18.02 -0.34 17.76
CA PRO A 41 18.47 1.00 17.40
C PRO A 41 17.83 1.50 16.11
N TYR A 42 17.62 2.81 16.07
CA TYR A 42 17.16 3.53 14.90
C TYR A 42 17.94 4.85 14.78
N ARG A 43 17.96 5.39 13.57
CA ARG A 43 18.49 6.72 13.27
C ARG A 43 17.36 7.56 12.72
N PHE A 44 17.10 8.69 13.37
CA PHE A 44 16.12 9.67 12.95
C PHE A 44 16.81 11.00 12.68
N ILE A 45 16.66 11.50 11.47
CA ILE A 45 17.10 12.84 11.05
C ILE A 45 15.82 13.65 10.93
N ASP A 46 15.57 14.45 11.96
CA ASP A 46 14.34 15.21 12.11
C ASP A 46 14.40 16.51 11.31
N ARG A 47 13.44 16.68 10.39
CA ARG A 47 13.16 17.92 9.65
C ARG A 47 11.67 18.28 9.75
N SER A 48 10.98 17.73 10.75
CA SER A 48 9.54 17.96 10.98
C SER A 48 9.27 19.35 11.56
N HIS A 49 8.05 19.84 11.35
CA HIS A 49 7.58 21.14 11.84
C HIS A 49 6.45 21.01 12.88
N GLY A 50 6.09 19.78 13.26
CA GLY A 50 5.02 19.52 14.22
C GLY A 50 3.63 19.68 13.59
N SER A 51 3.48 19.25 12.33
CA SER A 51 2.29 19.42 11.52
C SER A 51 1.16 18.48 11.95
N GLU A 52 -0.10 18.90 11.75
CA GLU A 52 -1.29 18.07 12.03
C GLU A 52 -1.38 16.87 11.06
N SER A 53 -0.83 17.00 9.86
CA SER A 53 -0.80 15.93 8.85
C SER A 53 0.63 15.47 8.62
N MET A 54 0.83 14.14 8.64
CA MET A 54 2.10 13.53 8.25
C MET A 54 1.94 12.56 7.08
N CYS A 55 2.95 12.48 6.22
CA CYS A 55 3.09 11.42 5.22
C CYS A 55 4.33 10.59 5.50
N MET A 56 4.16 9.30 5.78
CA MET A 56 5.26 8.34 5.86
C MET A 56 5.41 7.58 4.54
N ILE A 57 6.63 7.54 4.02
CA ILE A 57 6.97 6.90 2.74
C ILE A 57 7.88 5.71 3.03
N LEU A 58 7.39 4.48 2.87
CA LEU A 58 8.18 3.26 3.03
C LEU A 58 9.04 3.00 1.78
N ALA A 59 10.37 3.05 1.94
CA ALA A 59 11.32 2.89 0.85
C ALA A 59 12.61 2.15 1.27
N GLY A 60 13.34 1.62 0.30
CA GLY A 60 14.66 1.01 0.56
C GLY A 60 15.01 -0.16 -0.34
N TYR A 61 14.05 -0.72 -1.06
CA TYR A 61 14.22 -1.99 -1.75
C TYR A 61 13.97 -1.91 -3.26
N LYS A 62 13.48 -0.77 -3.78
CA LYS A 62 13.23 -0.56 -5.22
C LYS A 62 13.87 0.75 -5.74
N PRO A 63 15.21 0.88 -5.68
CA PRO A 63 15.90 2.14 -6.00
C PRO A 63 15.72 2.64 -7.43
N THR A 64 15.37 1.76 -8.37
CA THR A 64 15.09 2.13 -9.78
C THR A 64 13.82 2.95 -9.93
N LEU A 65 12.89 2.88 -8.96
CA LEU A 65 11.62 3.61 -8.99
C LEU A 65 11.71 5.00 -8.36
N TRP A 66 12.74 5.26 -7.55
CA TRP A 66 12.75 6.42 -6.67
C TRP A 66 12.68 7.74 -7.42
N ASN A 67 13.34 7.86 -8.56
CA ASN A 67 13.28 9.10 -9.34
C ASN A 67 11.83 9.45 -9.73
N ASP A 68 11.07 8.48 -10.24
CA ASP A 68 9.69 8.72 -10.68
C ASP A 68 8.74 8.90 -9.49
N VAL A 69 8.85 8.02 -8.49
CA VAL A 69 7.94 8.00 -7.34
C VAL A 69 8.15 9.23 -6.44
N PHE A 70 9.40 9.57 -6.11
CA PHE A 70 9.68 10.73 -5.26
C PHE A 70 9.42 12.05 -5.98
N ALA A 71 9.68 12.15 -7.29
CA ALA A 71 9.31 13.35 -8.06
C ALA A 71 7.79 13.57 -8.06
N ARG A 72 7.00 12.51 -8.25
CA ARG A 72 5.53 12.56 -8.16
C ARG A 72 5.05 12.96 -6.76
N LEU A 73 5.64 12.38 -5.71
CA LEU A 73 5.34 12.73 -4.33
C LEU A 73 5.63 14.20 -4.04
N ALA A 74 6.82 14.69 -4.41
CA ALA A 74 7.21 16.07 -4.20
C ALA A 74 6.27 17.07 -4.90
N ALA A 75 5.78 16.72 -6.09
CA ALA A 75 4.82 17.55 -6.83
C ALA A 75 3.39 17.52 -6.27
N SER A 76 3.00 16.42 -5.62
CA SER A 76 1.60 16.16 -5.23
C SER A 76 1.33 16.39 -3.74
N LEU A 77 2.36 16.37 -2.89
CA LEU A 77 2.23 16.56 -1.45
C LEU A 77 1.80 18.00 -1.12
N PRO A 78 0.75 18.20 -0.30
CA PRO A 78 0.35 19.52 0.12
C PRO A 78 1.42 20.22 0.97
N SER A 79 1.52 21.55 0.82
CA SER A 79 2.39 22.36 1.67
C SER A 79 1.98 22.25 3.15
N GLY A 80 2.96 22.12 4.04
CA GLY A 80 2.71 22.07 5.49
C GLY A 80 2.44 20.66 6.02
N PHE A 81 2.67 19.60 5.23
CA PHE A 81 2.76 18.24 5.75
C PHE A 81 4.14 18.02 6.37
N ASP A 82 4.20 17.29 7.47
CA ASP A 82 5.44 16.64 7.87
C ASP A 82 5.61 15.38 7.01
N VAL A 83 6.78 15.20 6.40
CA VAL A 83 7.05 14.03 5.55
C VAL A 83 8.22 13.27 6.13
N CYS A 84 8.09 11.95 6.24
CA CYS A 84 9.12 11.08 6.78
C CYS A 84 9.38 9.90 5.83
N VAL A 85 10.58 9.86 5.26
CA VAL A 85 11.05 8.72 4.48
C VAL A 85 11.53 7.63 5.43
N LEU A 86 11.02 6.42 5.28
CA LEU A 86 11.23 5.30 6.18
C LEU A 86 12.04 4.21 5.48
N SER A 87 13.18 3.81 6.05
CA SER A 87 13.99 2.70 5.55
C SER A 87 14.19 1.61 6.59
N SER A 88 13.46 0.51 6.40
CA SER A 88 13.41 -0.61 7.35
C SER A 88 14.65 -1.49 7.21
N GLY A 89 15.42 -1.67 8.29
CA GLY A 89 16.57 -2.60 8.33
C GLY A 89 17.81 -2.18 7.54
N LEU A 90 17.85 -0.94 7.03
CA LEU A 90 19.02 -0.39 6.38
C LEU A 90 19.01 1.15 6.43
N PHE A 91 20.20 1.73 6.36
CA PHE A 91 20.39 3.15 6.09
C PHE A 91 20.86 3.28 4.64
N ASP A 92 20.18 4.10 3.84
CA ASP A 92 20.55 4.38 2.45
C ASP A 92 20.82 5.89 2.30
N GLU A 93 22.06 6.24 1.97
CA GLU A 93 22.47 7.64 1.78
C GLU A 93 21.71 8.35 0.66
N ARG A 94 21.19 7.63 -0.34
CA ARG A 94 20.39 8.24 -1.41
C ARG A 94 19.03 8.64 -0.88
N LEU A 95 18.40 7.84 -0.02
CA LEU A 95 17.14 8.20 0.63
C LEU A 95 17.31 9.38 1.59
N ASP A 96 18.41 9.43 2.34
CA ASP A 96 18.73 10.60 3.18
C ASP A 96 18.90 11.86 2.33
N ARG A 97 19.61 11.77 1.19
CA ARG A 97 19.76 12.91 0.26
C ARG A 97 18.42 13.36 -0.34
N ILE A 98 17.59 12.42 -0.80
CA ILE A 98 16.24 12.75 -1.30
C ILE A 98 15.43 13.46 -0.21
N ALA A 99 15.47 12.94 1.02
CA ALA A 99 14.79 13.56 2.14
C ALA A 99 15.36 14.96 2.44
N GLU A 100 16.68 15.14 2.42
CA GLU A 100 17.35 16.42 2.61
C GLU A 100 16.95 17.46 1.55
N GLU A 101 16.96 17.09 0.27
CA GLU A 101 16.63 17.96 -0.86
C GLU A 101 15.21 18.54 -0.76
N HIS A 102 14.27 17.78 -0.19
CA HIS A 102 12.89 18.20 -0.02
C HIS A 102 12.56 18.72 1.40
N GLY A 103 13.54 18.76 2.31
CA GLY A 103 13.32 19.15 3.70
C GLY A 103 12.47 18.16 4.50
N TRP A 104 12.48 16.88 4.11
CA TRP A 104 11.74 15.79 4.76
C TRP A 104 12.59 15.09 5.82
N SER A 105 11.93 14.55 6.84
CA SER A 105 12.60 13.71 7.85
C SER A 105 13.02 12.37 7.25
N TYR A 106 14.09 11.78 7.77
CA TYR A 106 14.52 10.42 7.41
C TYR A 106 14.63 9.53 8.64
N LEU A 107 13.97 8.37 8.60
CA LEU A 107 14.02 7.36 9.65
C LEU A 107 14.54 6.05 9.07
N SER A 108 15.57 5.48 9.70
CA SER A 108 16.04 4.13 9.39
C SER A 108 16.14 3.28 10.65
N THR A 109 15.80 2.00 10.57
CA THR A 109 15.97 1.03 11.67
C THR A 109 17.06 0.01 11.36
N GLU A 110 17.72 -0.55 12.38
CA GLU A 110 18.66 -1.67 12.15
C GLU A 110 17.95 -2.99 11.83
N VAL A 111 16.77 -3.20 12.42
CA VAL A 111 15.96 -4.40 12.17
C VAL A 111 14.98 -4.12 11.04
N ASN A 112 14.98 -4.99 10.04
CA ASN A 112 13.97 -4.97 8.99
C ASN A 112 12.64 -5.49 9.55
N GLN A 113 11.76 -4.57 9.96
CA GLN A 113 10.41 -4.86 10.44
C GLN A 113 9.48 -3.68 10.12
N LEU A 114 8.59 -3.86 9.15
CA LEU A 114 7.76 -2.80 8.57
C LEU A 114 6.80 -2.19 9.59
N ALA A 115 6.15 -2.99 10.42
CA ALA A 115 5.25 -2.49 11.45
C ALA A 115 6.01 -1.61 12.47
N ASN A 116 7.22 -2.03 12.85
CA ASN A 116 8.03 -1.31 13.84
C ASN A 116 8.44 0.08 13.35
N ILE A 117 8.94 0.20 12.12
CA ILE A 117 9.37 1.50 11.59
C ILE A 117 8.18 2.44 11.36
N GLN A 118 7.02 1.92 10.92
CA GLN A 118 5.79 2.71 10.77
C GLN A 118 5.30 3.24 12.12
N ASN A 119 5.22 2.38 13.13
CA ASN A 119 4.85 2.80 14.48
C ASN A 119 5.84 3.84 15.03
N LYS A 120 7.15 3.61 14.85
CA LYS A 120 8.18 4.55 15.28
C LYS A 120 8.04 5.92 14.61
N ALA A 121 7.74 5.95 13.31
CA ALA A 121 7.50 7.19 12.59
C ALA A 121 6.32 7.96 13.19
N ILE A 122 5.19 7.29 13.46
CA ILE A 122 4.00 7.92 14.05
C ILE A 122 4.27 8.43 15.47
N GLU A 123 5.03 7.67 16.28
CA GLU A 123 5.46 8.09 17.63
C GLU A 123 6.37 9.33 17.60
N LEU A 124 7.27 9.42 16.61
CA LEU A 124 8.20 10.54 16.44
C LEU A 124 7.54 11.82 15.90
N HIS A 125 6.28 11.75 15.44
CA HIS A 125 5.49 12.90 14.97
C HIS A 125 4.23 13.08 15.82
N PRO A 126 4.34 13.44 17.11
CA PRO A 126 3.23 13.41 18.06
C PRO A 126 2.10 14.39 17.73
N SER A 127 2.38 15.46 16.97
CA SER A 127 1.37 16.42 16.53
C SER A 127 0.45 15.89 15.41
N ALA A 128 0.89 14.84 14.69
CA ALA A 128 0.16 14.33 13.55
C ALA A 128 -1.13 13.64 14.00
N THR A 129 -2.27 14.19 13.60
CA THR A 129 -3.60 13.59 13.78
C THR A 129 -4.03 12.83 12.52
N TRP A 130 -3.57 13.28 11.35
CA TRP A 130 -3.81 12.63 10.06
C TRP A 130 -2.52 11.99 9.55
N ILE A 131 -2.58 10.70 9.25
CA ILE A 131 -1.43 9.89 8.90
C ILE A 131 -1.67 9.28 7.52
N TYR A 132 -0.84 9.70 6.56
CA TYR A 132 -0.77 9.12 5.24
C TYR A 132 0.38 8.13 5.19
N LYS A 133 0.15 6.97 4.59
CA LYS A 133 1.15 5.95 4.33
C LYS A 133 1.28 5.77 2.83
N VAL A 134 2.50 5.70 2.30
CA VAL A 134 2.78 5.46 0.88
C VAL A 134 3.97 4.51 0.73
N ASP A 135 3.90 3.53 -0.17
CA ASP A 135 5.04 2.66 -0.54
C ASP A 135 5.86 3.22 -1.71
N GLU A 136 7.13 2.81 -1.81
CA GLU A 136 8.09 3.22 -2.86
C GLU A 136 7.76 2.76 -4.28
N ASP A 137 6.65 2.07 -4.48
CA ASP A 137 6.13 1.61 -5.76
C ASP A 137 4.70 2.12 -6.05
N ILE A 138 4.29 3.17 -5.33
CA ILE A 138 3.05 3.90 -5.57
C ILE A 138 3.32 5.16 -6.38
N PHE A 139 2.66 5.26 -7.53
CA PHE A 139 2.62 6.41 -8.40
C PHE A 139 1.40 7.26 -8.05
N VAL A 140 1.60 8.24 -7.17
CA VAL A 140 0.55 9.18 -6.76
C VAL A 140 0.13 10.08 -7.93
N THR A 141 -1.13 10.51 -7.91
CA THR A 141 -1.71 11.43 -8.89
C THR A 141 -2.13 12.74 -8.20
N ASP A 142 -2.35 13.79 -8.99
CA ASP A 142 -2.62 15.13 -8.45
C ASP A 142 -3.95 15.16 -7.65
N GLY A 143 -3.94 15.89 -6.54
CA GLY A 143 -5.10 16.00 -5.63
C GLY A 143 -5.37 14.80 -4.71
N LEU A 144 -4.58 13.71 -4.81
CA LEU A 144 -4.77 12.48 -4.03
C LEU A 144 -4.90 12.72 -2.52
N PHE A 145 -3.94 13.45 -1.92
CA PHE A 145 -3.86 13.64 -0.47
C PHE A 145 -5.08 14.37 0.09
N ASN A 146 -5.39 15.54 -0.46
CA ASN A 146 -6.55 16.33 -0.04
C ASN A 146 -7.86 15.57 -0.29
N GLY A 147 -7.97 14.89 -1.45
CA GLY A 147 -9.15 14.09 -1.78
C GLY A 147 -9.41 12.96 -0.80
N LEU A 148 -8.36 12.28 -0.30
CA LEU A 148 -8.52 11.22 0.70
C LEU A 148 -9.07 11.78 2.02
N ARG A 149 -8.57 12.94 2.46
CA ARG A 149 -9.07 13.61 3.69
C ARG A 149 -10.51 14.04 3.52
N GLU A 150 -10.81 14.75 2.45
CA GLU A 150 -12.17 15.22 2.14
C GLU A 150 -13.15 14.04 2.02
N GLY A 151 -12.75 12.95 1.37
CA GLY A 151 -13.57 11.75 1.24
C GLY A 151 -13.86 11.08 2.59
N LEU A 152 -12.84 10.93 3.44
CA LEU A 152 -12.97 10.35 4.77
C LEU A 152 -13.86 11.21 5.68
N GLU A 153 -13.62 12.52 5.73
CA GLU A 153 -14.40 13.48 6.50
C GLU A 153 -15.85 13.51 6.01
N ARG A 154 -16.07 13.66 4.70
CA ARG A 154 -17.41 13.69 4.11
C ARG A 154 -18.22 12.43 4.42
N VAL A 155 -17.64 11.24 4.26
CA VAL A 155 -18.35 9.98 4.57
C VAL A 155 -18.67 9.88 6.07
N SER A 156 -17.73 10.29 6.93
CA SER A 156 -17.91 10.27 8.38
C SER A 156 -18.98 11.25 8.86
N GLU A 157 -19.13 12.40 8.19
CA GLU A 157 -20.09 13.45 8.56
C GLU A 157 -21.49 13.22 7.98
N THR A 158 -21.57 12.74 6.74
CA THR A 158 -22.83 12.68 5.97
C THR A 158 -23.50 11.30 5.99
N THR A 159 -22.81 10.27 6.48
CA THR A 159 -23.33 8.90 6.53
C THR A 159 -23.24 8.30 7.95
N CYS A 160 -23.78 7.10 8.11
CA CYS A 160 -23.63 6.32 9.34
C CYS A 160 -22.30 5.57 9.42
N TRP A 161 -21.47 5.60 8.38
CA TRP A 161 -20.19 4.91 8.36
C TRP A 161 -19.12 5.68 9.13
N ARG A 162 -18.24 4.94 9.81
CA ARG A 162 -17.04 5.46 10.47
C ARG A 162 -15.85 4.66 9.95
N PRO A 163 -15.25 5.04 8.82
CA PRO A 163 -14.23 4.21 8.19
C PRO A 163 -12.97 4.06 9.07
N ALA A 164 -12.31 2.90 9.00
CA ALA A 164 -11.01 2.72 9.64
C ALA A 164 -9.93 3.55 8.95
N PHE A 165 -9.93 3.52 7.62
CA PHE A 165 -9.06 4.31 6.76
C PHE A 165 -9.72 4.58 5.42
N ALA A 166 -9.19 5.57 4.69
CA ALA A 166 -9.54 5.86 3.31
C ALA A 166 -8.38 5.48 2.38
N ALA A 167 -8.73 4.99 1.19
CA ALA A 167 -7.80 4.63 0.13
C ALA A 167 -8.33 5.13 -1.23
N PRO A 168 -7.45 5.38 -2.22
CA PRO A 168 -7.87 5.60 -3.60
C PRO A 168 -8.20 4.25 -4.25
N LEU A 169 -8.68 4.31 -5.49
CA LEU A 169 -8.51 3.18 -6.39
C LEU A 169 -7.01 2.97 -6.62
N LEU A 170 -6.55 1.74 -6.44
CA LEU A 170 -5.26 1.28 -6.92
C LEU A 170 -5.51 0.43 -8.17
N ASN A 171 -4.78 0.71 -9.25
CA ASN A 171 -4.92 -0.07 -10.48
C ASN A 171 -4.54 -1.55 -10.23
N VAL A 172 -3.58 -1.83 -9.36
CA VAL A 172 -3.19 -3.18 -8.92
C VAL A 172 -3.52 -3.37 -7.44
N ASN A 173 -4.66 -3.99 -7.15
CA ASN A 173 -5.11 -4.33 -5.81
C ASN A 173 -6.27 -5.35 -5.87
N THR A 174 -6.35 -6.24 -4.88
CA THR A 174 -7.32 -7.34 -4.83
C THR A 174 -8.78 -6.91 -4.90
N TYR A 175 -9.11 -5.70 -4.47
CA TYR A 175 -10.45 -5.12 -4.56
C TYR A 175 -10.53 -4.07 -5.68
N THR A 176 -9.63 -3.08 -5.67
CA THR A 176 -9.80 -1.91 -6.54
C THR A 176 -9.45 -2.14 -7.99
N SER A 177 -8.67 -3.19 -8.34
CA SER A 177 -8.49 -3.56 -9.76
C SER A 177 -9.84 -3.87 -10.40
N ILE A 178 -10.66 -4.68 -9.73
CA ILE A 178 -11.99 -5.04 -10.25
C ILE A 178 -12.92 -3.84 -10.28
N ARG A 179 -12.93 -2.99 -9.23
CA ARG A 179 -13.71 -1.73 -9.26
C ARG A 179 -13.30 -0.82 -10.40
N LEU A 180 -12.00 -0.67 -10.64
CA LEU A 180 -11.50 0.18 -11.72
C LEU A 180 -11.96 -0.37 -13.07
N LEU A 181 -11.84 -1.67 -13.32
CA LEU A 181 -12.33 -2.33 -14.55
C LEU A 181 -13.82 -2.10 -14.77
N GLU A 182 -14.64 -2.15 -13.72
CA GLU A 182 -16.07 -1.86 -13.82
C GLU A 182 -16.34 -0.40 -14.18
N LEU A 183 -15.60 0.54 -13.58
CA LEU A 183 -15.74 1.97 -13.86
C LEU A 183 -15.35 2.32 -15.31
N VAL A 184 -14.36 1.64 -15.88
CA VAL A 184 -13.91 1.87 -17.26
C VAL A 184 -14.50 0.90 -18.30
N GLY A 185 -15.38 -0.02 -17.88
CA GLY A 185 -16.07 -0.95 -18.77
C GLY A 185 -15.18 -2.04 -19.39
N LEU A 186 -14.15 -2.50 -18.67
CA LEU A 186 -13.15 -3.47 -19.16
C LEU A 186 -13.27 -4.88 -18.56
N THR A 187 -14.30 -5.17 -17.77
CA THR A 187 -14.45 -6.49 -17.12
C THR A 187 -14.52 -7.66 -18.11
N GLU A 188 -15.27 -7.51 -19.20
CA GLU A 188 -15.42 -8.56 -20.23
C GLU A 188 -14.10 -8.81 -20.97
N ASP A 189 -13.37 -7.74 -21.33
CA ASP A 189 -12.07 -7.86 -22.00
C ASP A 189 -11.02 -8.51 -21.09
N PHE A 190 -10.94 -8.06 -19.84
CA PHE A 190 -10.04 -8.64 -18.84
C PHE A 190 -10.24 -10.15 -18.69
N GLN A 191 -11.51 -10.59 -18.67
CA GLN A 191 -11.86 -12.01 -18.62
C GLN A 191 -11.53 -12.73 -19.94
N ALA A 192 -11.78 -12.10 -21.10
CA ALA A 192 -11.48 -12.67 -22.41
C ALA A 192 -9.98 -12.87 -22.66
N GLN A 193 -9.13 -12.01 -22.09
CA GLN A 193 -7.67 -12.17 -22.11
C GLN A 193 -7.17 -13.30 -21.21
N GLY A 194 -8.05 -13.93 -20.43
CA GLY A 194 -7.71 -15.06 -19.56
C GLY A 194 -6.74 -14.68 -18.45
N LEU A 195 -6.83 -13.43 -17.96
CA LEU A 195 -5.97 -12.90 -16.92
C LEU A 195 -6.36 -13.47 -15.55
N CYS A 196 -7.55 -13.14 -15.07
CA CYS A 196 -8.07 -13.57 -13.77
C CYS A 196 -9.61 -13.57 -13.77
N GLU A 197 -10.20 -14.18 -12.73
CA GLU A 197 -11.63 -14.09 -12.51
C GLU A 197 -12.04 -12.65 -12.16
N VAL A 198 -13.17 -12.16 -12.67
CA VAL A 198 -13.73 -10.87 -12.28
C VAL A 198 -14.57 -11.06 -11.02
N ALA A 199 -13.90 -11.03 -9.87
CA ALA A 199 -14.54 -11.20 -8.57
C ALA A 199 -13.79 -10.41 -7.49
N TYR A 200 -14.53 -9.76 -6.58
CA TYR A 200 -13.95 -9.20 -5.37
C TYR A 200 -13.44 -10.31 -4.46
N THR A 201 -12.18 -10.20 -4.05
CA THR A 201 -11.48 -11.29 -3.38
C THR A 201 -10.45 -10.77 -2.37
N ASP A 202 -9.97 -11.66 -1.49
CA ASP A 202 -8.78 -11.45 -0.66
C ASP A 202 -7.45 -11.60 -1.45
N GLY A 203 -7.53 -12.12 -2.69
CA GLY A 203 -6.38 -12.42 -3.55
C GLY A 203 -5.50 -13.57 -3.08
N ILE A 204 -5.82 -14.20 -1.94
CA ILE A 204 -4.99 -15.27 -1.35
C ILE A 204 -5.74 -16.59 -1.43
N THR A 205 -6.98 -16.60 -0.93
CA THR A 205 -7.83 -17.79 -0.93
C THR A 205 -8.55 -17.93 -2.27
N HIS A 206 -8.96 -16.81 -2.87
CA HIS A 206 -9.58 -16.79 -4.19
C HIS A 206 -8.81 -15.84 -5.12
N ASN A 207 -8.71 -16.20 -6.41
CA ASN A 207 -8.12 -15.35 -7.44
C ASN A 207 -6.66 -14.91 -7.19
N ILE A 208 -5.79 -15.85 -6.82
CA ILE A 208 -4.36 -15.61 -6.54
C ILE A 208 -3.58 -15.02 -7.72
N GLY A 209 -4.08 -15.21 -8.94
CA GLY A 209 -3.47 -14.63 -10.14
C GLY A 209 -3.37 -13.10 -10.08
N LEU A 210 -4.26 -12.40 -9.36
CA LEU A 210 -4.16 -10.95 -9.16
C LEU A 210 -2.87 -10.56 -8.43
N LEU A 211 -2.35 -11.42 -7.55
CA LEU A 211 -1.13 -11.19 -6.78
C LEU A 211 0.13 -11.73 -7.48
N GLU A 212 -0.01 -12.77 -8.30
CA GLU A 212 1.12 -13.55 -8.81
C GLU A 212 1.40 -13.36 -10.30
N ASP A 213 0.38 -13.08 -11.13
CA ASP A 213 0.56 -13.01 -12.58
C ASP A 213 0.95 -11.59 -13.02
N PRO A 214 2.17 -11.36 -13.53
CA PRO A 214 2.60 -10.04 -13.97
C PRO A 214 1.80 -9.52 -15.16
N ARG A 215 1.14 -10.39 -15.95
CA ARG A 215 0.26 -9.96 -17.06
C ARG A 215 -0.94 -9.17 -16.56
N VAL A 216 -1.42 -9.47 -15.34
CA VAL A 216 -2.48 -8.69 -14.70
C VAL A 216 -1.99 -7.27 -14.45
N SER A 217 -0.82 -7.11 -13.82
CA SER A 217 -0.30 -5.77 -13.55
C SER A 217 -0.03 -4.99 -14.85
N LYS A 218 0.62 -5.61 -15.84
CA LYS A 218 0.85 -5.00 -17.16
C LYS A 218 -0.44 -4.55 -17.85
N TYR A 219 -1.50 -5.37 -17.77
CA TYR A 219 -2.83 -4.98 -18.25
C TYR A 219 -3.36 -3.75 -17.52
N MET A 220 -3.26 -3.73 -16.18
CA MET A 220 -3.69 -2.60 -15.35
C MET A 220 -2.84 -1.34 -15.53
N TRP A 221 -1.69 -1.46 -16.19
CA TRP A 221 -0.83 -0.37 -16.67
C TRP A 221 -1.03 -0.05 -18.16
N GLY A 222 -2.05 -0.65 -18.79
CA GLY A 222 -2.48 -0.31 -20.14
C GLY A 222 -1.74 -1.01 -21.27
N GLU A 223 -0.98 -2.08 -21.01
CA GLU A 223 -0.22 -2.83 -22.05
C GLU A 223 -1.07 -3.19 -23.27
N SER A 224 -2.35 -3.52 -23.06
CA SER A 224 -3.32 -3.82 -24.12
C SER A 224 -4.54 -2.90 -24.13
N GLN A 225 -4.59 -1.89 -23.26
CA GLN A 225 -5.77 -1.04 -23.05
C GLN A 225 -5.41 0.44 -22.90
N GLU A 226 -5.74 1.24 -23.92
CA GLU A 226 -5.40 2.67 -24.00
C GLU A 226 -5.98 3.48 -22.83
N VAL A 227 -7.20 3.15 -22.37
CA VAL A 227 -7.85 3.86 -21.26
C VAL A 227 -7.08 3.73 -19.92
N LEU A 228 -6.26 2.68 -19.77
CA LEU A 228 -5.44 2.44 -18.57
C LEU A 228 -3.98 2.91 -18.73
N ALA A 229 -3.55 3.28 -19.95
CA ALA A 229 -2.14 3.54 -20.27
C ALA A 229 -1.59 4.85 -19.67
N ASP A 230 -2.47 5.74 -19.19
CA ASP A 230 -2.09 7.00 -18.56
C ASP A 230 -2.89 7.23 -17.28
N ILE A 231 -2.27 6.89 -16.14
CA ILE A 231 -2.89 7.01 -14.82
C ILE A 231 -3.26 8.46 -14.47
N ASP A 232 -2.53 9.46 -14.97
CA ASP A 232 -2.77 10.86 -14.66
C ASP A 232 -3.99 11.38 -15.44
N VAL A 233 -4.14 10.96 -16.71
CA VAL A 233 -5.35 11.24 -17.51
C VAL A 233 -6.57 10.56 -16.89
N LEU A 234 -6.45 9.29 -16.53
CA LEU A 234 -7.56 8.54 -15.94
C LEU A 234 -7.97 9.11 -14.58
N ALA A 235 -7.00 9.47 -13.72
CA ALA A 235 -7.27 10.12 -12.43
C ALA A 235 -8.03 11.44 -12.61
N ARG A 236 -7.65 12.29 -13.58
CA ARG A 236 -8.39 13.52 -13.89
C ARG A 236 -9.82 13.23 -14.36
N ALA A 237 -10.01 12.21 -15.19
CA ALA A 237 -11.34 11.84 -15.66
C ALA A 237 -12.27 11.37 -14.52
N LEU A 238 -11.73 10.60 -13.56
CA LEU A 238 -12.44 10.15 -12.36
C LEU A 238 -12.73 11.31 -11.39
N ALA A 239 -11.78 12.23 -11.22
CA ALA A 239 -11.93 13.40 -10.35
C ALA A 239 -13.03 14.37 -10.82
N LEU A 240 -13.34 14.41 -12.12
CA LEU A 240 -14.42 15.22 -12.68
C LEU A 240 -15.82 14.61 -12.46
N GLN A 241 -15.91 13.35 -12.05
CA GLN A 241 -17.20 12.73 -11.74
C GLN A 241 -17.76 13.23 -10.41
N PRO A 242 -19.09 13.16 -10.20
CA PRO A 242 -19.65 13.35 -8.86
C PRO A 242 -18.97 12.45 -7.84
N PHE A 243 -18.84 12.94 -6.61
CA PHE A 243 -18.25 12.17 -5.53
C PHE A 243 -18.94 10.80 -5.36
N SER A 244 -18.16 9.74 -5.43
CA SER A 244 -18.56 8.35 -5.25
C SER A 244 -17.55 7.64 -4.36
N PHE A 245 -18.05 6.65 -3.63
CA PHE A 245 -17.22 5.79 -2.82
C PHE A 245 -17.80 4.38 -2.77
N SER A 246 -16.93 3.42 -2.46
CA SER A 246 -17.30 2.06 -2.14
C SER A 246 -16.62 1.61 -0.85
N LEU A 247 -17.14 0.54 -0.25
CA LEU A 247 -16.59 -0.05 0.97
C LEU A 247 -15.96 -1.40 0.60
N CYS A 248 -14.67 -1.54 0.87
CA CYS A 248 -13.99 -2.82 0.64
C CYS A 248 -14.41 -3.81 1.75
N PRO A 249 -14.97 -4.99 1.39
CA PRO A 249 -15.47 -5.96 2.36
C PRO A 249 -14.40 -6.94 2.89
N GLY A 250 -13.14 -6.80 2.47
CA GLY A 250 -12.11 -7.82 2.72
C GLY A 250 -10.70 -7.25 2.84
N ARG A 251 -9.71 -8.11 2.54
CA ARG A 251 -8.30 -7.73 2.58
C ARG A 251 -8.01 -6.64 1.55
N PHE A 252 -7.27 -5.62 1.96
CA PHE A 252 -6.89 -4.50 1.12
C PHE A 252 -5.39 -4.28 1.24
N SER A 253 -4.69 -4.16 0.11
CA SER A 253 -3.28 -3.79 0.15
C SER A 253 -3.15 -2.30 0.41
N ILE A 254 -2.45 -1.94 1.48
CA ILE A 254 -2.43 -0.57 2.00
C ILE A 254 -1.30 0.25 1.40
N GLY A 255 -0.94 0.01 0.13
CA GLY A 255 0.14 0.71 -0.58
C GLY A 255 0.08 2.23 -0.44
N VAL A 256 -1.13 2.80 -0.53
CA VAL A 256 -1.41 4.17 -0.07
C VAL A 256 -2.75 4.28 0.65
N ILE A 257 -2.73 4.82 1.87
CA ILE A 257 -3.92 5.02 2.71
C ILE A 257 -3.81 6.28 3.57
N LEU A 258 -4.96 6.80 4.01
CA LEU A 258 -5.11 7.81 5.05
C LEU A 258 -5.88 7.24 6.24
N PHE A 259 -5.35 7.41 7.46
CA PHE A 259 -6.04 7.10 8.70
C PHE A 259 -5.76 8.17 9.76
N SER A 260 -6.58 8.18 10.81
CA SER A 260 -6.36 9.06 11.96
C SER A 260 -5.46 8.41 13.00
N ARG A 261 -4.76 9.22 13.79
CA ARG A 261 -4.05 8.75 15.00
C ARG A 261 -4.98 7.98 15.93
N ALA A 262 -6.21 8.46 16.12
CA ALA A 262 -7.21 7.78 16.94
C ALA A 262 -7.56 6.39 16.40
N THR A 263 -7.60 6.20 15.08
CA THR A 263 -7.79 4.88 14.48
C THR A 263 -6.57 3.99 14.74
N TRP A 264 -5.35 4.52 14.58
CA TRP A 264 -4.11 3.79 14.84
C TRP A 264 -4.01 3.32 16.29
N GLU A 265 -4.42 4.15 17.25
CA GLU A 265 -4.56 3.77 18.65
C GLU A 265 -5.67 2.73 18.85
N ALA A 266 -6.80 2.84 18.13
CA ALA A 266 -7.93 1.93 18.25
C ALA A 266 -7.63 0.51 17.77
N PHE A 267 -6.78 0.33 16.75
CA PHE A 267 -6.31 -0.98 16.32
C PHE A 267 -5.03 -1.44 17.04
N ASP A 268 -4.62 -0.77 18.12
CA ASP A 268 -3.43 -1.09 18.95
C ASP A 268 -2.11 -1.08 18.15
N HIS A 269 -1.96 -0.08 17.28
CA HIS A 269 -0.79 0.12 16.42
C HIS A 269 -0.59 -1.00 15.37
N PHE A 270 0.39 -0.85 14.47
CA PHE A 270 0.72 -1.93 13.54
C PHE A 270 1.37 -3.11 14.29
N PRO A 271 1.08 -4.37 13.91
CA PRO A 271 1.48 -5.54 14.69
C PRO A 271 2.98 -5.80 14.56
N VAL A 272 3.75 -5.44 15.59
CA VAL A 272 5.16 -5.81 15.65
C VAL A 272 5.29 -7.25 16.12
N ASN A 273 5.88 -8.08 15.27
CA ASN A 273 6.18 -9.46 15.62
C ASN A 273 7.69 -9.72 15.50
N SER A 274 8.15 -10.76 16.18
CA SER A 274 9.57 -11.12 16.27
C SER A 274 10.05 -11.96 15.07
N ARG A 275 9.29 -12.06 13.97
CA ARG A 275 9.58 -12.92 12.81
C ARG A 275 9.50 -12.14 11.50
N LYS A 276 10.38 -12.45 10.55
CA LYS A 276 10.38 -11.87 9.19
C LYS A 276 10.40 -10.33 9.21
N ASN A 277 10.22 -9.72 8.05
CA ASN A 277 10.09 -8.27 7.89
C ASN A 277 8.67 -7.74 8.17
N GLY A 278 7.71 -8.60 8.52
CA GLY A 278 6.32 -8.21 8.77
C GLY A 278 5.50 -7.90 7.52
N LEU A 279 5.99 -8.25 6.32
CA LEU A 279 5.31 -7.93 5.07
C LEU A 279 3.94 -8.60 4.98
N GLY A 280 2.89 -7.78 4.84
CA GLY A 280 1.49 -8.23 4.74
C GLY A 280 0.76 -8.31 6.07
N ASP A 281 1.48 -8.32 7.19
CA ASP A 281 0.90 -8.47 8.53
C ASP A 281 0.15 -7.19 8.95
N ASP A 282 0.66 -6.02 8.56
CA ASP A 282 -0.02 -4.73 8.73
C ASP A 282 -1.32 -4.67 7.94
N GLU A 283 -1.32 -5.13 6.68
CA GLU A 283 -2.51 -5.19 5.83
C GLU A 283 -3.59 -6.11 6.41
N GLU A 284 -3.21 -7.32 6.85
CA GLU A 284 -4.13 -8.28 7.47
C GLU A 284 -4.71 -7.75 8.77
N HIS A 285 -3.89 -7.08 9.59
CA HIS A 285 -4.31 -6.54 10.89
C HIS A 285 -5.34 -5.43 10.74
N VAL A 286 -5.08 -4.43 9.89
CA VAL A 286 -6.03 -3.33 9.70
C VAL A 286 -7.31 -3.78 8.98
N ALA A 287 -7.21 -4.74 8.04
CA ALA A 287 -8.40 -5.30 7.40
C ALA A 287 -9.25 -6.12 8.38
N THR A 288 -8.60 -6.89 9.26
CA THR A 288 -9.27 -7.62 10.35
C THR A 288 -9.97 -6.66 11.30
N PHE A 289 -9.29 -5.61 11.75
CA PHE A 289 -9.88 -4.57 12.58
C PHE A 289 -11.11 -3.95 11.90
N ALA A 290 -10.97 -3.53 10.65
CA ALA A 290 -12.04 -2.87 9.90
C ALA A 290 -13.29 -3.76 9.79
N CYS A 291 -13.09 -5.03 9.44
CA CYS A 291 -14.18 -6.00 9.29
C CYS A 291 -14.86 -6.33 10.62
N LEU A 292 -14.07 -6.63 11.67
CA LEU A 292 -14.62 -7.12 12.94
C LEU A 292 -15.21 -6.03 13.83
N THR A 293 -14.80 -4.77 13.65
CA THR A 293 -15.31 -3.65 14.46
C THR A 293 -16.37 -2.81 13.76
N GLY A 294 -16.66 -3.08 12.49
CA GLY A 294 -17.61 -2.30 11.70
C GLY A 294 -17.12 -0.91 11.31
N HIS A 295 -15.80 -0.68 11.37
CA HIS A 295 -15.14 0.51 10.82
C HIS A 295 -14.65 0.18 9.40
N PRO A 296 -15.48 0.31 8.36
CA PRO A 296 -15.16 -0.25 7.05
C PRO A 296 -13.94 0.42 6.40
N ILE A 297 -13.37 -0.26 5.42
CA ILE A 297 -12.35 0.31 4.54
C ILE A 297 -13.06 1.17 3.49
N LEU A 298 -12.77 2.46 3.45
CA LEU A 298 -13.34 3.39 2.47
C LEU A 298 -12.47 3.48 1.23
N VAL A 299 -13.05 3.28 0.05
CA VAL A 299 -12.40 3.53 -1.24
C VAL A 299 -13.06 4.72 -1.92
N CYS A 300 -12.29 5.80 -2.12
CA CYS A 300 -12.75 6.99 -2.83
C CYS A 300 -12.61 6.76 -4.34
N GLU A 301 -13.74 6.58 -5.04
CA GLU A 301 -13.74 6.16 -6.45
C GLU A 301 -13.36 7.27 -7.44
N ASN A 302 -13.30 8.52 -6.95
CA ASN A 302 -12.81 9.66 -7.73
C ASN A 302 -11.29 9.82 -7.69
N LEU A 303 -10.60 9.01 -6.89
CA LEU A 303 -9.15 9.07 -6.70
C LEU A 303 -8.51 7.81 -7.23
N LEU A 304 -7.37 7.96 -7.91
CA LEU A 304 -6.59 6.86 -8.46
C LEU A 304 -5.12 7.04 -8.12
N ALA A 305 -4.45 5.97 -7.72
CA ALA A 305 -3.00 5.89 -7.69
C ALA A 305 -2.54 4.63 -8.42
N GLY A 306 -1.37 4.70 -9.04
CA GLY A 306 -0.73 3.53 -9.63
C GLY A 306 0.00 2.73 -8.56
N HIS A 307 -0.14 1.41 -8.56
CA HIS A 307 0.71 0.49 -7.81
C HIS A 307 1.45 -0.38 -8.82
N LEU A 308 2.79 -0.41 -8.74
CA LEU A 308 3.60 -1.11 -9.74
C LEU A 308 3.22 -2.59 -9.85
N GLY A 309 3.01 -3.26 -8.71
CA GLY A 309 2.69 -4.68 -8.67
C GLY A 309 3.11 -5.31 -7.36
N TYR A 310 2.49 -6.44 -7.05
CA TYR A 310 2.78 -7.20 -5.84
C TYR A 310 4.20 -7.80 -5.84
N GLY A 311 4.65 -8.27 -4.67
CA GLY A 311 5.96 -8.90 -4.50
C GLY A 311 6.31 -9.93 -5.58
N PRO A 312 5.45 -10.93 -5.87
CA PRO A 312 5.71 -11.91 -6.92
C PRO A 312 5.80 -11.33 -8.34
N GLN A 313 5.20 -10.17 -8.59
CA GLN A 313 5.20 -9.47 -9.88
C GLN A 313 6.38 -8.50 -10.04
N THR A 314 7.14 -8.25 -8.97
CA THR A 314 8.11 -7.14 -8.90
C THR A 314 9.19 -7.23 -9.97
N GLU A 315 9.77 -8.41 -10.21
CA GLU A 315 10.85 -8.56 -11.21
C GLU A 315 10.37 -8.18 -12.62
N ASP A 316 9.25 -8.76 -13.06
CA ASP A 316 8.67 -8.48 -14.37
C ASP A 316 8.19 -7.04 -14.51
N MET A 317 7.65 -6.44 -13.44
CA MET A 317 7.16 -5.07 -13.47
C MET A 317 8.27 -4.03 -13.43
N LEU A 318 9.40 -4.32 -12.78
CA LEU A 318 10.59 -3.46 -12.88
C LEU A 318 11.17 -3.48 -14.30
N ALA A 319 11.22 -4.65 -14.95
CA ALA A 319 11.62 -4.75 -16.35
C ALA A 319 10.63 -4.02 -17.28
N TYR A 320 9.33 -4.09 -16.99
CA TYR A 320 8.31 -3.37 -17.74
C TYR A 320 8.43 -1.84 -17.57
N HIS A 321 8.69 -1.37 -16.35
CA HIS A 321 8.95 0.04 -16.03
C HIS A 321 10.16 0.59 -16.80
N GLU A 322 11.28 -0.14 -16.81
CA GLU A 322 12.48 0.25 -17.55
C GLU A 322 12.24 0.33 -19.07
N ALA A 323 11.43 -0.59 -19.61
CA ALA A 323 11.13 -0.64 -21.05
C ALA A 323 10.10 0.38 -21.53
N HIS A 324 9.27 0.94 -20.62
CA HIS A 324 8.15 1.84 -20.96
C HIS A 324 8.14 3.10 -20.07
N PRO A 325 9.21 3.91 -20.06
CA PRO A 325 9.34 5.05 -19.15
C PRO A 325 8.21 6.08 -19.32
N ASP A 326 7.64 6.20 -20.52
CA ASP A 326 6.53 7.08 -20.89
C ASP A 326 5.19 6.73 -20.24
N VAL A 327 4.99 5.46 -19.85
CA VAL A 327 3.80 5.00 -19.11
C VAL A 327 3.83 5.50 -17.66
N PHE A 328 5.03 5.57 -17.07
CA PHE A 328 5.21 5.87 -15.63
C PHE A 328 5.60 7.34 -15.37
N ALA A 329 6.12 8.03 -16.37
CA ALA A 329 6.51 9.44 -16.29
C ALA A 329 5.38 10.32 -15.75
N PHE A 330 5.72 11.23 -14.83
CA PHE A 330 4.77 12.21 -14.31
C PHE A 330 4.36 13.20 -15.39
N LYS A 331 3.06 13.30 -15.66
CA LYS A 331 2.49 14.20 -16.68
C LYS A 331 1.66 15.33 -16.07
N GLY A 332 1.79 15.56 -14.77
CA GLY A 332 1.16 16.70 -14.09
C GLY A 332 1.87 18.02 -14.40
N ASP A 333 1.14 19.13 -14.24
CA ASP A 333 1.74 20.46 -14.29
C ASP A 333 2.64 20.62 -13.05
N MET A 334 3.94 20.88 -13.23
CA MET A 334 4.81 21.27 -12.12
C MET A 334 4.34 22.61 -11.57
N ARG A 335 3.86 22.61 -10.32
CA ARG A 335 3.37 23.81 -9.64
C ARG A 335 4.49 24.72 -9.15
#